data_AF-A0A7X7D6L6-F1
#
_entry.id   AF-A0A7X7D6L6-F1
#
_cell.length_a   1.000
_cell.length_b   1.000
_cell.length_c   1.000
_cell.angle_alpha   90.00
_cell.angle_beta   90.00
_cell.angle_gamma   90.00
#
_symmetry.space_group_name_H-M   'P 1'
#
loop_
_entity.id
_entity.type
_entity.pdbx_description
1 polymer ?
#
loop_
_entity_poly.entity_id
_entity_poly.type
_entity_poly.pdbx_seq_one_letter_code
_entity_poly.pdbx_strand_id
1 'polypeptide(L)'
;MDPNSTESQEAVAGIDELLAIRKPGAHLEAEEVVADDFVLMLGVDLVNFPKFPKAVDDTVTFPLARMDVRQETDVDSGAELSDYSGEFRPDFRFTDFSSEALATRYVPYVENYTTLCLDGWFAEVSRRYGADVTAEIEWTAWNDQIVPEIARMRGEYLPTVEPYADPNAAVPEAARGTTRVDYTGVFSPGLDAGELTKPELVQWVLGSHEYLLQCIEAWATQLTVRYGLDTMFDIQFTLWGDTVLPGAKKLKEEHFGITGNTVADWMKDLHIDATALPGKAFDLTFEMPEPDVGIMTFNRCVAVDQWEAMGRPDILEKNCHSTCPKSMIVTTKFYNPNMLVDILAIPP
;
A
#
# COMPACT_ATOMS: atom_id res chain seq x y z
N MET A 1 -41.67 5.06 20.93
CA MET A 1 -40.79 5.20 19.77
C MET A 1 -39.54 5.84 20.30
N ASP A 2 -38.48 5.05 20.39
CA ASP A 2 -37.21 5.44 20.98
C ASP A 2 -36.44 6.27 19.94
N PRO A 3 -36.16 7.56 20.17
CA PRO A 3 -35.48 8.41 19.19
C PRO A 3 -34.07 7.90 18.84
N ASN A 4 -33.45 7.12 19.74
CA ASN A 4 -32.12 6.58 19.55
C ASN A 4 -32.06 5.39 18.56
N SER A 5 -33.20 4.80 18.18
CA SER A 5 -33.18 3.63 17.30
C SER A 5 -33.06 3.98 15.81
N THR A 6 -33.24 5.25 15.45
CA THR A 6 -33.26 5.70 14.04
C THR A 6 -31.90 6.27 13.63
N GLU A 7 -31.28 7.11 14.48
CA GLU A 7 -29.90 7.59 14.29
C GLU A 7 -28.87 6.45 14.27
N SER A 8 -29.05 5.41 15.11
CA SER A 8 -28.15 4.25 15.11
C SER A 8 -28.32 3.37 13.87
N GLN A 9 -29.49 3.38 13.23
CA GLN A 9 -29.76 2.60 12.02
C GLN A 9 -29.27 3.33 10.77
N GLU A 10 -29.37 4.66 10.72
CA GLU A 10 -28.79 5.49 9.65
C GLU A 10 -27.25 5.51 9.69
N ALA A 11 -26.64 5.58 10.88
CA ALA A 11 -25.19 5.49 11.02
C ALA A 11 -24.61 4.12 10.61
N VAL A 12 -25.35 3.03 10.86
CA VAL A 12 -24.96 1.67 10.43
C VAL A 12 -25.15 1.49 8.92
N ALA A 13 -26.23 2.02 8.34
CA ALA A 13 -26.45 1.99 6.89
C ALA A 13 -25.37 2.79 6.11
N GLY A 14 -24.94 3.94 6.62
CA GLY A 14 -23.85 4.72 6.02
C GLY A 14 -22.48 4.04 6.12
N ILE A 15 -22.24 3.19 7.14
CA ILE A 15 -21.01 2.38 7.23
C ILE A 15 -21.01 1.27 6.17
N ASP A 16 -22.14 0.59 5.96
CA ASP A 16 -22.25 -0.46 4.94
C ASP A 16 -22.09 0.12 3.51
N GLU A 17 -22.65 1.31 3.24
CA GLU A 17 -22.46 2.04 1.99
C GLU A 17 -21.01 2.51 1.81
N LEU A 18 -20.37 3.04 2.87
CA LEU A 18 -18.94 3.39 2.85
C LEU A 18 -18.05 2.17 2.58
N LEU A 19 -18.29 1.03 3.23
CA LEU A 19 -17.54 -0.20 3.00
C LEU A 19 -17.77 -0.76 1.58
N ALA A 20 -18.94 -0.50 0.99
CA ALA A 20 -19.24 -0.86 -0.40
C ALA A 20 -18.60 0.09 -1.44
N ILE A 21 -18.37 1.37 -1.10
CA ILE A 21 -17.68 2.36 -1.94
C ILE A 21 -16.17 2.24 -1.79
N ARG A 22 -15.69 2.19 -0.55
CA ARG A 22 -14.29 1.97 -0.19
C ARG A 22 -13.99 0.47 -0.27
N LYS A 23 -14.22 -0.11 -1.46
CA LYS A 23 -13.79 -1.47 -1.77
C LYS A 23 -12.29 -1.53 -1.56
N PRO A 24 -11.82 -2.29 -0.59
CA PRO A 24 -10.41 -2.35 -0.30
C PRO A 24 -9.64 -2.91 -1.50
N GLY A 25 -8.48 -2.30 -1.79
CA GLY A 25 -7.73 -2.48 -3.04
C GLY A 25 -7.98 -1.35 -4.05
N ALA A 26 -7.08 -1.17 -5.01
CA ALA A 26 -7.13 -0.07 -5.99
C ALA A 26 -8.19 -0.30 -7.12
N HIS A 27 -9.41 -0.67 -6.72
CA HIS A 27 -10.47 -1.15 -7.62
C HIS A 27 -11.62 -0.18 -7.77
N LEU A 28 -11.30 1.11 -7.89
CA LEU A 28 -12.31 2.07 -8.32
C LEU A 28 -12.35 2.11 -9.84
N GLU A 29 -13.05 1.13 -10.41
CA GLU A 29 -13.66 1.25 -11.75
C GLU A 29 -15.09 1.81 -11.61
N ALA A 30 -15.26 2.84 -10.77
CA ALA A 30 -16.56 3.47 -10.60
C ALA A 30 -16.71 4.57 -11.67
N GLU A 31 -17.50 4.29 -12.71
CA GLU A 31 -17.97 5.30 -13.67
C GLU A 31 -18.99 6.27 -13.05
N GLU A 32 -19.47 6.00 -11.83
CA GLU A 32 -20.48 6.81 -11.13
C GLU A 32 -19.93 7.40 -9.83
N VAL A 33 -20.04 8.72 -9.70
CA VAL A 33 -19.71 9.47 -8.49
C VAL A 33 -20.77 9.19 -7.43
N VAL A 34 -20.39 8.51 -6.34
CA VAL A 34 -21.29 8.29 -5.20
C VAL A 34 -21.02 9.38 -4.17
N ALA A 35 -21.79 10.47 -4.27
CA ALA A 35 -21.80 11.50 -3.22
C ALA A 35 -22.64 10.99 -2.04
N ASP A 36 -21.98 10.67 -0.93
CA ASP A 36 -22.61 10.20 0.31
C ASP A 36 -22.46 11.28 1.40
N ASP A 37 -23.57 11.58 2.08
CA ASP A 37 -23.67 12.52 3.20
C ASP A 37 -22.76 12.12 4.39
N PHE A 38 -22.37 10.85 4.50
CA PHE A 38 -21.41 10.37 5.50
C PHE A 38 -19.97 10.85 5.24
N VAL A 39 -19.56 10.93 3.97
CA VAL A 39 -18.21 11.37 3.60
C VAL A 39 -17.99 12.83 4.05
N LEU A 40 -19.05 13.65 4.03
CA LEU A 40 -19.07 15.02 4.57
C LEU A 40 -18.92 15.09 6.11
N MET A 41 -19.14 13.99 6.83
CA MET A 41 -18.99 13.89 8.28
C MET A 41 -17.61 13.40 8.74
N LEU A 42 -16.73 13.01 7.82
CA LEU A 42 -15.35 12.65 8.16
C LEU A 42 -14.66 13.87 8.80
N GLY A 43 -14.17 13.71 10.03
CA GLY A 43 -13.38 14.75 10.70
C GLY A 43 -12.11 15.06 9.92
N VAL A 44 -12.14 16.11 9.10
CA VAL A 44 -11.01 16.56 8.27
C VAL A 44 -10.91 18.09 8.28
N ASP A 45 -9.75 18.62 8.65
CA ASP A 45 -9.44 20.04 8.50
C ASP A 45 -9.03 20.34 7.06
N LEU A 46 -9.92 20.97 6.30
CA LEU A 46 -9.72 21.37 4.91
C LEU A 46 -9.23 22.82 4.77
N VAL A 47 -9.03 23.52 5.88
CA VAL A 47 -8.69 24.94 5.88
C VAL A 47 -7.23 25.15 6.27
N ASN A 48 -6.73 24.42 7.26
CA ASN A 48 -5.40 24.65 7.83
C ASN A 48 -4.45 23.45 7.60
N PHE A 49 -4.09 23.19 6.34
CA PHE A 49 -3.05 22.22 6.01
C PHE A 49 -1.90 22.88 5.24
N PRO A 50 -0.65 22.38 5.39
CA PRO A 50 0.48 22.91 4.66
C PRO A 50 0.28 22.67 3.16
N LYS A 51 0.59 23.68 2.33
CA LYS A 51 0.70 23.53 0.87
C LYS A 51 2.16 23.68 0.48
N PHE A 52 2.75 22.64 -0.08
CA PHE A 52 4.13 22.73 -0.57
C PHE A 52 4.18 23.56 -1.86
N PRO A 53 5.20 24.44 -2.00
CA PRO A 53 5.38 25.19 -3.23
C PRO A 53 5.80 24.24 -4.36
N LYS A 54 5.29 24.47 -5.57
CA LYS A 54 5.81 23.85 -6.79
C LYS A 54 7.14 24.52 -7.15
N ALA A 55 8.10 23.74 -7.61
CA ALA A 55 9.41 24.22 -8.04
C ALA A 55 9.38 24.85 -9.46
N VAL A 56 8.31 24.58 -10.21
CA VAL A 56 8.07 25.15 -11.55
C VAL A 56 6.73 25.86 -11.62
N ASP A 57 6.59 26.73 -12.61
CA ASP A 57 5.35 27.47 -12.90
C ASP A 57 4.24 26.55 -13.43
N ASP A 58 2.98 26.87 -13.15
CA ASP A 58 1.81 26.07 -13.57
C ASP A 58 1.66 25.96 -15.11
N THR A 59 2.36 26.78 -15.88
CA THR A 59 2.41 26.68 -17.35
C THR A 59 3.35 25.58 -17.86
N VAL A 60 4.19 25.00 -17.01
CA VAL A 60 5.09 23.90 -17.38
C VAL A 60 4.28 22.61 -17.45
N THR A 61 4.24 22.01 -18.64
CA THR A 61 3.60 20.72 -18.88
C THR A 61 4.63 19.61 -18.94
N PHE A 62 4.36 18.50 -18.28
CA PHE A 62 5.15 17.27 -18.38
C PHE A 62 4.44 16.33 -19.35
N PRO A 63 5.14 15.79 -20.37
CA PRO A 63 4.53 14.79 -21.24
C PRO A 63 4.16 13.57 -20.39
N LEU A 64 3.01 12.95 -20.70
CA LEU A 64 2.68 11.65 -20.14
C LEU A 64 3.80 10.68 -20.53
N ALA A 65 4.54 10.20 -19.53
CA ALA A 65 5.55 9.20 -19.75
C ALA A 65 4.89 7.85 -20.05
N ARG A 66 5.68 6.85 -20.46
CA ARG A 66 5.12 5.50 -20.66
C ARG A 66 4.44 5.02 -19.37
N MET A 67 3.43 4.18 -19.51
CA MET A 67 2.85 3.47 -18.36
C MET A 67 3.91 2.63 -17.66
N ASP A 68 3.75 2.44 -16.36
CA ASP A 68 4.54 1.50 -15.58
C ASP A 68 4.35 0.08 -16.11
N VAL A 69 5.47 -0.60 -16.37
CA VAL A 69 5.53 -1.93 -16.96
C VAL A 69 6.16 -2.96 -16.01
N ARG A 70 6.49 -2.61 -14.75
CA ARG A 70 7.23 -3.55 -13.89
C ARG A 70 6.43 -4.84 -13.61
N GLN A 71 5.10 -4.76 -13.67
CA GLN A 71 4.14 -5.84 -13.44
C GLN A 71 3.92 -6.78 -14.64
N GLU A 72 4.46 -6.49 -15.83
CA GLU A 72 4.28 -7.34 -17.02
C GLU A 72 4.96 -8.71 -16.85
N THR A 73 4.18 -9.79 -16.75
CA THR A 73 4.67 -11.15 -16.42
C THR A 73 5.15 -11.97 -17.62
N ASP A 74 4.77 -11.61 -18.85
CA ASP A 74 5.05 -12.37 -20.09
C ASP A 74 6.05 -11.65 -21.01
N VAL A 75 7.03 -10.97 -20.39
CA VAL A 75 8.10 -10.27 -21.11
C VAL A 75 9.45 -10.81 -20.63
N ASP A 76 10.14 -11.52 -21.52
CA ASP A 76 11.54 -11.89 -21.31
C ASP A 76 12.44 -10.72 -21.68
N SER A 77 13.08 -10.11 -20.67
CA SER A 77 14.10 -9.08 -20.87
C SER A 77 15.50 -9.65 -21.12
N GLY A 78 15.68 -10.96 -20.94
CA GLY A 78 16.99 -11.64 -20.93
C GLY A 78 17.84 -11.33 -19.70
N ALA A 79 17.32 -10.58 -18.72
CA ALA A 79 18.00 -10.28 -17.48
C ALA A 79 17.78 -11.37 -16.42
N GLU A 80 18.83 -11.62 -15.62
CA GLU A 80 18.85 -12.62 -14.55
C GLU A 80 19.52 -12.01 -13.31
N LEU A 81 18.92 -10.95 -12.78
CA LEU A 81 19.42 -10.27 -11.58
C LEU A 81 19.31 -11.18 -10.36
N SER A 82 20.41 -11.33 -9.63
CA SER A 82 20.44 -12.03 -8.34
C SER A 82 19.96 -11.16 -7.17
N ASP A 83 20.05 -9.84 -7.31
CA ASP A 83 19.60 -8.79 -6.40
C ASP A 83 19.53 -7.44 -7.15
N TYR A 84 19.28 -6.33 -6.46
CA TYR A 84 19.23 -4.99 -7.05
C TYR A 84 20.38 -4.07 -6.57
N SER A 85 21.52 -4.66 -6.23
CA SER A 85 22.70 -3.92 -5.74
C SER A 85 23.42 -3.16 -6.86
N GLY A 86 23.25 -3.60 -8.11
CA GLY A 86 23.87 -3.02 -9.30
C GLY A 86 23.30 -1.68 -9.76
N GLU A 87 23.53 -1.38 -11.04
CA GLU A 87 23.08 -0.14 -11.68
C GLU A 87 21.55 -0.02 -11.67
N PHE A 88 21.08 1.22 -11.50
CA PHE A 88 19.66 1.55 -11.63
C PHE A 88 19.18 1.26 -13.06
N ARG A 89 17.99 0.67 -13.18
CA ARG A 89 17.36 0.34 -14.47
C ARG A 89 16.04 1.09 -14.61
N PRO A 90 15.94 2.14 -15.45
CA PRO A 90 14.70 2.92 -15.61
C PRO A 90 13.53 2.09 -16.14
N ASP A 91 13.82 1.00 -16.84
CA ASP A 91 12.88 0.01 -17.37
C ASP A 91 12.94 -1.35 -16.68
N PHE A 92 13.34 -1.33 -15.41
CA PHE A 92 13.24 -2.46 -14.52
C PHE A 92 11.88 -3.15 -14.64
N ARG A 93 11.89 -4.48 -14.67
CA ARG A 93 10.70 -5.33 -14.54
C ARG A 93 10.92 -6.36 -13.46
N PHE A 94 9.87 -6.86 -12.82
CA PHE A 94 10.04 -7.96 -11.86
C PHE A 94 10.60 -9.22 -12.53
N THR A 95 10.34 -9.42 -13.83
CA THR A 95 10.92 -10.51 -14.63
C THR A 95 12.42 -10.36 -14.89
N ASP A 96 13.02 -9.20 -14.61
CA ASP A 96 14.49 -9.02 -14.67
C ASP A 96 15.21 -9.80 -13.57
N PHE A 97 14.52 -10.12 -12.47
CA PHE A 97 15.07 -10.99 -11.44
C PHE A 97 15.10 -12.44 -11.92
N SER A 98 16.12 -13.17 -11.48
CA SER A 98 16.15 -14.62 -11.68
C SER A 98 15.04 -15.30 -10.87
N SER A 99 14.60 -16.49 -11.30
CA SER A 99 13.62 -17.27 -10.53
C SER A 99 14.11 -17.53 -9.10
N GLU A 100 15.42 -17.80 -8.94
CA GLU A 100 16.04 -17.96 -7.62
C GLU A 100 15.93 -16.68 -6.79
N ALA A 101 16.20 -15.50 -7.36
CA ALA A 101 16.10 -14.24 -6.64
C ALA A 101 14.64 -13.90 -6.26
N LEU A 102 13.69 -14.14 -7.16
CA LEU A 102 12.26 -13.97 -6.84
C LEU A 102 11.83 -14.89 -5.69
N ALA A 103 12.16 -16.18 -5.76
CA ALA A 103 11.78 -17.17 -4.75
C ALA A 103 12.45 -16.95 -3.39
N THR A 104 13.75 -16.67 -3.38
CA THR A 104 14.56 -16.63 -2.13
C THR A 104 14.72 -15.24 -1.53
N ARG A 105 14.43 -14.18 -2.30
CA ARG A 105 14.59 -12.79 -1.85
C ARG A 105 13.29 -12.01 -1.93
N TYR A 106 12.66 -11.94 -3.12
CA TYR A 106 11.53 -11.05 -3.33
C TYR A 106 10.27 -11.51 -2.59
N VAL A 107 9.92 -12.80 -2.68
CA VAL A 107 8.76 -13.35 -1.95
C VAL A 107 8.92 -13.17 -0.43
N PRO A 108 10.05 -13.59 0.20
CA PRO A 108 10.28 -13.30 1.62
C PRO A 108 10.27 -11.80 1.96
N TYR A 109 10.78 -10.95 1.05
CA TYR A 109 10.78 -9.50 1.25
C TYR A 109 9.36 -8.93 1.39
N VAL A 110 8.43 -9.28 0.48
CA VAL A 110 7.06 -8.75 0.53
C VAL A 110 6.27 -9.28 1.73
N GLU A 111 6.54 -10.51 2.17
CA GLU A 111 5.96 -11.09 3.39
C GLU A 111 6.47 -10.38 4.66
N ASN A 112 7.79 -10.16 4.74
CA ASN A 112 8.41 -9.44 5.85
C ASN A 112 7.96 -7.97 5.90
N TYR A 113 7.84 -7.32 4.74
CA TYR A 113 7.32 -5.95 4.64
C TYR A 113 5.85 -5.90 5.10
N THR A 114 5.03 -6.86 4.70
CA THR A 114 3.63 -6.93 5.13
C THR A 114 3.51 -7.04 6.64
N THR A 115 4.31 -7.93 7.24
CA THR A 115 4.38 -8.07 8.70
C THR A 115 4.82 -6.77 9.36
N LEU A 116 5.85 -6.10 8.83
CA LEU A 116 6.32 -4.82 9.34
C LEU A 116 5.22 -3.74 9.34
N CYS A 117 4.43 -3.64 8.27
CA CYS A 117 3.32 -2.71 8.19
C CYS A 117 2.23 -3.02 9.22
N LEU A 118 1.81 -4.28 9.30
CA LEU A 118 0.76 -4.71 10.23
C LEU A 118 1.16 -4.55 11.69
N ASP A 119 2.39 -4.93 12.04
CA ASP A 119 2.95 -4.73 13.38
C ASP A 119 3.03 -3.22 13.71
N GLY A 120 3.38 -2.39 12.73
CA GLY A 120 3.39 -0.93 12.86
C GLY A 120 2.01 -0.35 13.18
N TRP A 121 0.98 -0.76 12.44
CA TRP A 121 -0.41 -0.38 12.72
C TRP A 121 -0.84 -0.84 14.11
N PHE A 122 -0.66 -2.14 14.42
CA PHE A 122 -1.03 -2.71 15.70
C PHE A 122 -0.37 -1.98 16.88
N ALA A 123 0.94 -1.74 16.78
CA ALA A 123 1.71 -1.09 17.85
C ALA A 123 1.26 0.36 18.07
N GLU A 124 1.06 1.13 17.00
CA GLU A 124 0.70 2.55 17.12
C GLU A 124 -0.74 2.72 17.64
N VAL A 125 -1.69 1.91 17.16
CA VAL A 125 -3.07 1.91 17.64
C VAL A 125 -3.12 1.44 19.10
N SER A 126 -2.38 0.37 19.46
CA SER A 126 -2.26 -0.11 20.84
C SER A 126 -1.71 0.96 21.78
N ARG A 127 -0.70 1.70 21.34
CA ARG A 127 -0.08 2.77 22.12
C ARG A 127 -1.06 3.91 22.40
N ARG A 128 -1.93 4.25 21.44
CA ARG A 128 -2.89 5.36 21.55
C ARG A 128 -4.18 4.98 22.29
N TYR A 129 -4.72 3.80 22.01
CA TYR A 129 -6.08 3.43 22.41
C TYR A 129 -6.16 2.18 23.29
N GLY A 130 -5.03 1.50 23.52
CA GLY A 130 -4.97 0.28 24.31
C GLY A 130 -5.26 -0.99 23.51
N ALA A 131 -4.98 -2.13 24.13
CA ALA A 131 -5.04 -3.45 23.49
C ALA A 131 -6.47 -3.85 23.08
N ASP A 132 -7.48 -3.57 23.93
CA ASP A 132 -8.86 -3.98 23.66
C ASP A 132 -9.42 -3.30 22.40
N VAL A 133 -9.20 -1.99 22.26
CA VAL A 133 -9.62 -1.22 21.07
C VAL A 133 -8.87 -1.69 19.83
N THR A 134 -7.58 -1.99 19.97
CA THR A 134 -6.77 -2.48 18.84
C THR A 134 -7.26 -3.82 18.34
N ALA A 135 -7.57 -4.75 19.25
CA ALA A 135 -8.11 -6.06 18.89
C ALA A 135 -9.48 -5.96 18.21
N GLU A 136 -10.34 -5.02 18.64
CA GLU A 136 -11.62 -4.76 17.97
C GLU A 136 -11.42 -4.23 16.55
N ILE A 137 -10.51 -3.26 16.37
CA ILE A 137 -10.17 -2.69 15.06
C ILE A 137 -9.61 -3.78 14.14
N GLU A 138 -8.65 -4.57 14.62
CA GLU A 138 -8.05 -5.67 13.86
C GLU A 138 -9.11 -6.70 13.45
N TRP A 139 -9.97 -7.11 14.38
CA TRP A 139 -11.05 -8.05 14.11
C TRP A 139 -12.02 -7.53 13.05
N THR A 140 -12.40 -6.26 13.14
CA THR A 140 -13.32 -5.63 12.18
C THR A 140 -12.64 -5.47 10.81
N ALA A 141 -11.39 -5.02 10.78
CA ALA A 141 -10.60 -4.93 9.55
C ALA A 141 -10.49 -6.29 8.85
N TRP A 142 -10.24 -7.36 9.62
CA TRP A 142 -10.19 -8.72 9.09
C TRP A 142 -11.52 -9.18 8.50
N ASN A 143 -12.59 -9.17 9.29
CA ASN A 143 -13.87 -9.76 8.87
C ASN A 143 -14.58 -8.96 7.79
N ASP A 144 -14.54 -7.63 7.87
CA ASP A 144 -15.40 -6.78 7.05
C ASP A 144 -14.71 -6.36 5.75
N GLN A 145 -13.38 -6.36 5.72
CA GLN A 145 -12.61 -5.84 4.59
C GLN A 145 -11.63 -6.85 4.00
N ILE A 146 -10.85 -7.58 4.81
CA ILE A 146 -9.83 -8.50 4.29
C ILE A 146 -10.45 -9.83 3.83
N VAL A 147 -11.23 -10.50 4.68
CA VAL A 147 -11.84 -11.82 4.38
C VAL A 147 -12.66 -11.85 3.09
N PRO A 148 -13.52 -10.84 2.80
CA PRO A 148 -14.30 -10.82 1.56
C PRO A 148 -13.43 -10.88 0.30
N GLU A 149 -12.23 -10.31 0.34
CA GLU A 149 -11.33 -10.19 -0.81
C GLU A 149 -10.44 -11.42 -1.02
N ILE A 150 -10.27 -12.28 0.00
CA ILE A 150 -9.40 -13.46 -0.07
C ILE A 150 -9.76 -14.37 -1.25
N ALA A 151 -11.06 -14.61 -1.49
CA ALA A 151 -11.48 -15.50 -2.56
C ALA A 151 -11.09 -14.97 -3.95
N ARG A 152 -11.27 -13.66 -4.17
CA ARG A 152 -10.88 -12.98 -5.40
C ARG A 152 -9.37 -12.98 -5.57
N MET A 153 -8.63 -12.54 -4.55
CA MET A 153 -7.16 -12.47 -4.59
C MET A 153 -6.53 -13.84 -4.85
N ARG A 154 -7.05 -14.91 -4.24
CA ARG A 154 -6.60 -16.27 -4.52
C ARG A 154 -6.83 -16.66 -5.98
N GLY A 155 -7.98 -16.29 -6.55
CA GLY A 155 -8.30 -16.57 -7.95
C GLY A 155 -7.47 -15.77 -8.95
N GLU A 156 -7.09 -14.53 -8.59
CA GLU A 156 -6.30 -13.64 -9.45
C GLU A 156 -4.80 -13.89 -9.39
N TYR A 157 -4.25 -14.24 -8.22
CA TYR A 157 -2.81 -14.16 -8.00
C TYR A 157 -2.12 -15.46 -7.61
N LEU A 158 -2.86 -16.48 -7.20
CA LEU A 158 -2.27 -17.76 -6.84
C LEU A 158 -2.53 -18.76 -7.97
N PRO A 159 -1.56 -19.65 -8.25
CA PRO A 159 -1.81 -20.76 -9.18
C PRO A 159 -2.97 -21.60 -8.64
N THR A 160 -3.73 -22.23 -9.55
CA THR A 160 -4.85 -23.11 -9.19
C THR A 160 -4.34 -24.30 -8.38
N VAL A 161 -4.28 -24.13 -7.06
CA VAL A 161 -3.95 -25.20 -6.11
C VAL A 161 -5.22 -25.93 -5.69
N GLU A 162 -5.05 -27.19 -5.28
CA GLU A 162 -6.12 -27.97 -4.66
C GLU A 162 -6.74 -27.23 -3.46
N PRO A 163 -8.03 -27.48 -3.14
CA PRO A 163 -8.74 -26.73 -2.11
C PRO A 163 -8.01 -26.72 -0.75
N TYR A 164 -7.74 -25.52 -0.23
CA TYR A 164 -7.22 -25.29 1.12
C TYR A 164 -8.20 -25.83 2.18
N ALA A 165 -7.70 -26.71 3.04
CA ALA A 165 -8.40 -27.14 4.24
C ALA A 165 -7.99 -26.24 5.41
N ASP A 166 -8.92 -25.41 5.92
CA ASP A 166 -8.65 -24.53 7.06
C ASP A 166 -8.40 -25.36 8.33
N PRO A 167 -7.16 -25.37 8.87
CA PRO A 167 -6.84 -26.12 10.09
C PRO A 167 -7.52 -25.53 11.32
N ASN A 168 -8.03 -24.29 11.24
CA ASN A 168 -8.73 -23.58 12.30
C ASN A 168 -10.25 -23.80 12.25
N ALA A 169 -10.77 -24.53 11.27
CA ALA A 169 -12.22 -24.76 11.12
C ALA A 169 -12.85 -25.42 12.36
N ALA A 170 -12.05 -26.11 13.16
CA ALA A 170 -12.47 -26.77 14.40
C ALA A 170 -12.35 -25.87 15.66
N VAL A 171 -11.85 -24.64 15.57
CA VAL A 171 -11.69 -23.74 16.73
C VAL A 171 -13.07 -23.26 17.21
N PRO A 172 -13.46 -23.58 18.47
CA PRO A 172 -14.73 -23.14 19.03
C PRO A 172 -14.83 -21.61 19.08
N GLU A 173 -16.01 -21.08 18.79
CA GLU A 173 -16.26 -19.63 18.68
C GLU A 173 -15.79 -18.83 19.91
N ALA A 174 -16.04 -19.35 21.12
CA ALA A 174 -15.64 -18.71 22.37
C ALA A 174 -14.11 -18.64 22.59
N ALA A 175 -13.31 -19.41 21.83
CA ALA A 175 -11.85 -19.47 21.95
C ALA A 175 -11.13 -18.66 20.85
N ARG A 176 -11.86 -18.14 19.85
CA ARG A 176 -11.26 -17.45 18.69
C ARG A 176 -10.49 -16.19 19.07
N GLY A 177 -10.98 -15.40 20.03
CA GLY A 177 -10.35 -14.13 20.44
C GLY A 177 -9.01 -14.26 21.19
N THR A 178 -8.59 -15.47 21.54
CA THR A 178 -7.33 -15.71 22.27
C THR A 178 -6.43 -16.77 21.62
N THR A 179 -6.88 -17.38 20.52
CA THR A 179 -6.12 -18.44 19.83
C THR A 179 -5.38 -17.82 18.67
N ARG A 180 -4.04 -17.96 18.67
CA ARG A 180 -3.21 -17.59 17.52
C ARG A 180 -3.59 -18.50 16.36
N VAL A 181 -4.05 -17.89 15.25
CA VAL A 181 -4.41 -18.60 14.02
C VAL A 181 -3.18 -19.34 13.48
N ASP A 182 -3.34 -20.63 13.17
CA ASP A 182 -2.31 -21.40 12.48
C ASP A 182 -2.62 -21.37 10.98
N TYR A 183 -1.76 -20.73 10.19
CA TYR A 183 -1.97 -20.61 8.75
C TYR A 183 -1.24 -21.74 8.00
N THR A 184 -2.01 -22.61 7.33
CA THR A 184 -1.46 -23.62 6.42
C THR A 184 -2.09 -23.55 5.03
N GLY A 185 -2.00 -22.40 4.35
CA GLY A 185 -2.46 -22.22 2.97
C GLY A 185 -1.38 -22.39 1.90
N VAL A 186 -1.47 -21.67 0.79
CA VAL A 186 -0.47 -21.71 -0.30
C VAL A 186 0.92 -21.22 0.16
N PHE A 187 0.96 -20.58 1.32
CA PHE A 187 2.15 -20.17 2.07
C PHE A 187 2.48 -21.14 3.22
N SER A 188 1.94 -22.37 3.22
CA SER A 188 2.37 -23.43 4.13
C SER A 188 3.85 -23.72 3.91
N PRO A 189 4.63 -24.01 4.97
CA PRO A 189 5.96 -24.59 4.82
C PRO A 189 5.83 -25.92 4.05
N GLY A 190 6.09 -25.91 2.74
CA GLY A 190 5.93 -27.08 1.88
C GLY A 190 5.68 -26.81 0.40
N LEU A 191 5.19 -25.61 0.02
CA LEU A 191 5.37 -25.10 -1.36
C LEU A 191 6.71 -24.37 -1.37
N ASP A 192 7.73 -24.99 -1.94
CA ASP A 192 9.00 -24.31 -2.16
C ASP A 192 8.78 -23.31 -3.30
N ALA A 193 8.90 -22.00 -3.01
CA ALA A 193 8.83 -20.97 -4.05
C ALA A 193 9.80 -21.27 -5.21
N GLY A 194 10.88 -22.03 -4.96
CA GLY A 194 11.80 -22.52 -5.99
C GLY A 194 11.19 -23.49 -7.02
N GLU A 195 10.00 -24.07 -6.77
CA GLU A 195 9.29 -24.93 -7.73
C GLU A 195 8.39 -24.15 -8.70
N LEU A 196 8.13 -22.86 -8.43
CA LEU A 196 7.31 -22.01 -9.27
C LEU A 196 8.09 -21.48 -10.48
N THR A 197 7.40 -21.30 -11.59
CA THR A 197 7.96 -20.61 -12.75
C THR A 197 8.17 -19.11 -12.47
N LYS A 198 9.04 -18.46 -13.24
CA LYS A 198 9.28 -17.01 -13.11
C LYS A 198 7.97 -16.18 -13.19
N PRO A 199 7.05 -16.42 -14.15
CA PRO A 199 5.78 -15.71 -14.18
C PRO A 199 4.90 -15.95 -12.95
N GLU A 200 4.84 -17.19 -12.43
CA GLU A 200 4.07 -17.51 -11.22
C GLU A 200 4.64 -16.81 -9.98
N LEU A 201 5.97 -16.69 -9.88
CA LEU A 201 6.63 -15.94 -8.81
C LEU A 201 6.33 -14.43 -8.88
N VAL A 202 6.36 -13.84 -10.08
CA VAL A 202 5.97 -12.44 -10.25
C VAL A 202 4.50 -12.24 -9.90
N GLN A 203 3.62 -13.16 -10.33
CA GLN A 203 2.19 -13.11 -10.00
C GLN A 203 1.96 -13.21 -8.48
N TRP A 204 2.70 -14.06 -7.77
CA TRP A 204 2.70 -14.12 -6.31
C TRP A 204 3.10 -12.77 -5.72
N VAL A 205 4.22 -12.18 -6.15
CA VAL A 205 4.69 -10.87 -5.66
C VAL A 205 3.62 -9.80 -5.82
N LEU A 206 2.95 -9.76 -6.97
CA LEU A 206 1.83 -8.83 -7.23
C LEU A 206 0.62 -9.12 -6.33
N GLY A 207 0.34 -10.39 -6.03
CA GLY A 207 -0.71 -10.78 -5.09
C GLY A 207 -0.40 -10.40 -3.65
N SER A 208 0.85 -10.55 -3.22
CA SER A 208 1.31 -10.11 -1.90
C SER A 208 1.22 -8.59 -1.76
N HIS A 209 1.56 -7.84 -2.83
CA HIS A 209 1.37 -6.40 -2.88
C HIS A 209 -0.11 -6.01 -2.69
N GLU A 210 -1.00 -6.63 -3.47
CA GLU A 210 -2.44 -6.40 -3.38
C GLU A 210 -2.95 -6.69 -1.95
N TYR A 211 -2.52 -7.80 -1.37
CA TYR A 211 -2.89 -8.19 -0.01
C TYR A 211 -2.36 -7.22 1.05
N LEU A 212 -1.16 -6.67 0.87
CA LEU A 212 -0.62 -5.63 1.75
C LEU A 212 -1.48 -4.36 1.68
N LEU A 213 -1.79 -3.87 0.48
CA LEU A 213 -2.63 -2.68 0.29
C LEU A 213 -4.00 -2.86 0.94
N GLN A 214 -4.59 -4.03 0.73
CA GLN A 214 -5.83 -4.46 1.37
C GLN A 214 -5.77 -4.38 2.90
N CYS A 215 -4.69 -4.91 3.48
CA CYS A 215 -4.47 -4.90 4.91
C CYS A 215 -4.37 -3.48 5.47
N ILE A 216 -3.51 -2.63 4.92
CA ILE A 216 -3.30 -1.27 5.44
C ILE A 216 -4.54 -0.39 5.24
N GLU A 217 -5.26 -0.57 4.13
CA GLU A 217 -6.49 0.15 3.85
C GLU A 217 -7.60 -0.26 4.83
N ALA A 218 -7.70 -1.56 5.15
CA ALA A 218 -8.67 -2.05 6.10
C ALA A 218 -8.50 -1.39 7.48
N TRP A 219 -7.27 -1.31 7.97
CA TRP A 219 -6.94 -0.59 9.20
C TRP A 219 -7.25 0.91 9.11
N ALA A 220 -6.84 1.56 8.01
CA ALA A 220 -7.10 2.97 7.78
C ALA A 220 -8.61 3.28 7.80
N THR A 221 -9.45 2.43 7.21
CA THR A 221 -10.92 2.56 7.27
C THR A 221 -11.45 2.50 8.68
N GLN A 222 -11.05 1.49 9.45
CA GLN A 222 -11.55 1.32 10.81
C GLN A 222 -11.17 2.48 11.74
N LEU A 223 -10.04 3.13 11.49
CA LEU A 223 -9.63 4.35 12.18
C LEU A 223 -10.37 5.59 11.68
N THR A 224 -10.57 5.70 10.37
CA THR A 224 -11.28 6.84 9.75
C THR A 224 -12.71 6.92 10.25
N VAL A 225 -13.42 5.78 10.29
CA VAL A 225 -14.83 5.74 10.76
C VAL A 225 -14.97 6.02 12.26
N ARG A 226 -13.98 5.61 13.08
CA ARG A 226 -14.02 5.79 14.54
C ARG A 226 -13.52 7.15 15.00
N TYR A 227 -12.49 7.67 14.35
CA TYR A 227 -11.70 8.80 14.86
C TYR A 227 -11.49 9.93 13.86
N GLY A 228 -12.04 9.81 12.65
CA GLY A 228 -11.89 10.79 11.58
C GLY A 228 -10.60 10.64 10.78
N LEU A 229 -10.58 11.29 9.62
CA LEU A 229 -9.52 11.17 8.63
C LEU A 229 -8.20 11.78 9.11
N ASP A 230 -8.25 12.91 9.82
CA ASP A 230 -7.03 13.56 10.34
C ASP A 230 -6.29 12.71 11.36
N THR A 231 -7.04 12.00 12.21
CA THR A 231 -6.46 11.05 13.16
C THR A 231 -5.81 9.88 12.42
N MET A 232 -6.47 9.35 11.39
CA MET A 232 -5.92 8.29 10.56
C MET A 232 -4.62 8.72 9.87
N PHE A 233 -4.59 9.91 9.25
CA PHE A 233 -3.38 10.44 8.61
C PHE A 233 -2.24 10.68 9.59
N ASP A 234 -2.52 11.17 10.81
CA ASP A 234 -1.51 11.33 11.84
C ASP A 234 -0.92 9.98 12.28
N ILE A 235 -1.76 8.98 12.52
CA ILE A 235 -1.33 7.60 12.82
C ILE A 235 -0.48 7.05 11.67
N GLN A 236 -0.94 7.17 10.43
CA GLN A 236 -0.24 6.69 9.24
C GLN A 236 1.12 7.38 9.07
N PHE A 237 1.21 8.68 9.34
CA PHE A 237 2.46 9.41 9.26
C PHE A 237 3.46 8.96 10.34
N THR A 238 3.00 8.79 11.58
CA THR A 238 3.84 8.30 12.69
C THR A 238 4.34 6.88 12.40
N LEU A 239 3.44 5.94 12.06
CA LEU A 239 3.86 4.56 11.80
C LEU A 239 4.79 4.45 10.59
N TRP A 240 4.55 5.24 9.53
CA TRP A 240 5.43 5.25 8.36
C TRP A 240 6.82 5.74 8.74
N GLY A 241 6.91 6.92 9.36
CA GLY A 241 8.19 7.56 9.67
C GLY A 241 9.01 6.80 10.72
N ASP A 242 8.36 6.34 11.79
CA ASP A 242 9.05 5.81 12.97
C ASP A 242 9.31 4.30 12.88
N THR A 243 8.46 3.56 12.14
CA THR A 243 8.50 2.08 12.09
C THR A 243 8.76 1.56 10.69
N VAL A 244 7.85 1.85 9.75
CA VAL A 244 7.87 1.20 8.43
C VAL A 244 9.07 1.65 7.62
N LEU A 245 9.38 2.94 7.56
CA LEU A 245 10.50 3.44 6.76
C LEU A 245 11.87 2.85 7.22
N PRO A 246 12.26 2.92 8.50
CA PRO A 246 13.50 2.28 8.95
C PRO A 246 13.55 0.78 8.68
N GLY A 247 12.43 0.07 8.91
CA GLY A 247 12.33 -1.36 8.67
C GLY A 247 12.40 -1.71 7.18
N ALA A 248 11.68 -0.98 6.33
CA ALA A 248 11.65 -1.16 4.88
C ALA A 248 13.03 -0.94 4.27
N LYS A 249 13.76 0.11 4.70
CA LYS A 249 15.15 0.31 4.27
C LYS A 249 16.01 -0.90 4.62
N LYS A 250 15.90 -1.41 5.85
CA LYS A 250 16.66 -2.58 6.31
C LYS A 250 16.34 -3.82 5.48
N LEU A 251 15.05 -4.10 5.25
CA LEU A 251 14.62 -5.22 4.40
C LEU A 251 15.14 -5.09 2.98
N LYS A 252 15.13 -3.89 2.39
CA LYS A 252 15.64 -3.66 1.04
C LYS A 252 17.16 -3.84 0.95
N GLU A 253 17.90 -3.47 2.00
CA GLU A 253 19.33 -3.76 2.12
C GLU A 253 19.59 -5.27 2.22
N GLU A 254 18.87 -5.99 3.08
CA GLU A 254 19.04 -7.43 3.32
C GLU A 254 18.67 -8.27 2.09
N HIS A 255 17.55 -7.96 1.44
CA HIS A 255 17.02 -8.77 0.34
C HIS A 255 17.60 -8.37 -1.02
N PHE A 256 17.91 -7.08 -1.25
CA PHE A 256 18.30 -6.58 -2.57
C PHE A 256 19.64 -5.84 -2.62
N GLY A 257 20.35 -5.70 -1.50
CA GLY A 257 21.65 -5.02 -1.47
C GLY A 257 21.57 -3.52 -1.71
N ILE A 258 20.41 -2.89 -1.50
CA ILE A 258 20.24 -1.43 -1.61
C ILE A 258 20.73 -0.78 -0.31
N THR A 259 21.99 -0.37 -0.31
CA THR A 259 22.68 0.13 0.92
C THR A 259 22.37 1.59 1.24
N GLY A 260 21.89 2.36 0.26
CA GLY A 260 21.04 3.53 0.50
C GLY A 260 21.74 4.84 0.81
N ASN A 261 22.64 5.33 -0.06
CA ASN A 261 23.23 6.67 0.12
C ASN A 261 23.29 7.54 -1.16
N THR A 262 22.86 6.99 -2.30
CA THR A 262 22.88 7.66 -3.60
C THR A 262 21.46 7.89 -4.12
N VAL A 263 21.30 8.84 -5.05
CA VAL A 263 20.01 9.03 -5.74
C VAL A 263 19.58 7.75 -6.46
N ALA A 264 20.53 7.00 -7.05
CA ALA A 264 20.25 5.70 -7.64
C ALA A 264 19.67 4.71 -6.61
N ASP A 265 20.24 4.61 -5.41
CA ASP A 265 19.68 3.73 -4.37
C ASP A 265 18.28 4.15 -3.94
N TRP A 266 18.03 5.47 -3.84
CA TRP A 266 16.70 5.99 -3.53
C TRP A 266 15.67 5.70 -4.63
N MET A 267 16.05 5.81 -5.90
CA MET A 267 15.18 5.44 -7.03
C MET A 267 14.93 3.92 -7.07
N LYS A 268 15.94 3.10 -6.78
CA LYS A 268 15.79 1.64 -6.62
C LYS A 268 14.88 1.28 -5.43
N ASP A 269 14.96 2.02 -4.33
CA ASP A 269 14.08 1.84 -3.16
C ASP A 269 12.61 1.98 -3.55
N LEU A 270 12.28 3.03 -4.31
CA LEU A 270 10.92 3.29 -4.79
C LEU A 270 10.46 2.29 -5.87
N HIS A 271 11.39 1.76 -6.67
CA HIS A 271 11.08 0.72 -7.66
C HIS A 271 10.51 -0.58 -7.06
N ILE A 272 10.85 -0.88 -5.82
CA ILE A 272 10.47 -2.15 -5.18
C ILE A 272 9.69 -1.94 -3.90
N ASP A 273 9.31 -0.71 -3.57
CA ASP A 273 8.57 -0.44 -2.35
C ASP A 273 7.23 -1.17 -2.36
N ALA A 274 7.02 -2.07 -1.40
CA ALA A 274 5.85 -2.95 -1.36
C ALA A 274 4.52 -2.19 -1.23
N THR A 275 4.52 -0.93 -0.78
CA THR A 275 3.31 -0.08 -0.73
C THR A 275 3.10 0.74 -2.00
N ALA A 276 4.09 0.77 -2.90
CA ALA A 276 4.08 1.52 -4.16
C ALA A 276 4.35 0.66 -5.42
N LEU A 277 4.29 -0.67 -5.32
CA LEU A 277 4.40 -1.56 -6.48
C LEU A 277 3.29 -1.24 -7.50
N PRO A 278 3.54 -1.48 -8.80
CA PRO A 278 2.66 -0.97 -9.84
C PRO A 278 1.48 -1.86 -10.16
N GLY A 279 0.60 -1.30 -10.98
CA GLY A 279 -0.48 -2.02 -11.64
C GLY A 279 -1.86 -1.72 -11.07
N LYS A 280 -1.94 -1.18 -9.85
CA LYS A 280 -3.21 -0.79 -9.22
C LYS A 280 -3.12 0.50 -8.39
N ALA A 281 -2.25 0.57 -7.37
CA ALA A 281 -2.17 1.76 -6.52
C ALA A 281 -1.54 2.98 -7.23
N PHE A 282 -0.46 2.74 -7.96
CA PHE A 282 0.24 3.78 -8.70
C PHE A 282 0.68 3.29 -10.08
N ASP A 283 0.62 4.19 -11.05
CA ASP A 283 1.38 4.10 -12.29
C ASP A 283 2.54 5.10 -12.17
N LEU A 284 3.77 4.58 -12.10
CA LEU A 284 4.96 5.36 -11.84
C LEU A 284 5.93 5.29 -13.02
N THR A 285 6.57 6.42 -13.31
CA THR A 285 7.78 6.46 -14.14
C THR A 285 8.95 6.99 -13.35
N PHE A 286 10.12 6.42 -13.62
CA PHE A 286 11.37 6.79 -13.00
C PHE A 286 12.42 7.08 -14.07
N GLU A 287 13.07 8.23 -13.95
CA GLU A 287 14.12 8.68 -14.86
C GLU A 287 15.33 9.13 -14.05
N MET A 288 16.52 8.86 -14.57
CA MET A 288 17.78 9.38 -14.03
C MET A 288 18.54 10.11 -15.13
N PRO A 289 18.18 11.36 -15.45
CA PRO A 289 18.87 12.13 -16.49
C PRO A 289 20.35 12.37 -16.16
N GLU A 290 20.70 12.40 -14.87
CA GLU A 290 22.07 12.54 -14.37
C GLU A 290 22.29 11.56 -13.19
N PRO A 291 23.54 11.19 -12.85
CA PRO A 291 23.81 10.23 -11.77
C PRO A 291 23.26 10.63 -10.38
N ASP A 292 23.11 11.92 -10.14
CA ASP A 292 22.63 12.54 -8.90
C ASP A 292 21.31 13.29 -9.07
N VAL A 293 20.59 13.05 -10.18
CA VAL A 293 19.26 13.62 -10.44
C VAL A 293 18.30 12.49 -10.80
N GLY A 294 17.28 12.30 -9.96
CA GLY A 294 16.20 11.35 -10.18
C GLY A 294 14.87 12.08 -10.34
N ILE A 295 14.06 11.67 -11.31
CA ILE A 295 12.72 12.19 -11.54
C ILE A 295 11.75 11.03 -11.40
N MET A 296 10.78 11.17 -10.50
CA MET A 296 9.69 10.22 -10.34
C MET A 296 8.37 10.92 -10.66
N THR A 297 7.58 10.31 -11.53
CA THR A 297 6.29 10.82 -11.99
C THR A 297 5.19 9.84 -11.61
N PHE A 298 4.16 10.32 -10.92
CA PHE A 298 2.90 9.59 -10.76
C PHE A 298 2.03 9.88 -11.98
N ASN A 299 1.92 8.93 -12.90
CA ASN A 299 1.04 9.02 -14.06
C ASN A 299 -0.43 8.78 -13.66
N ARG A 300 -0.64 7.91 -12.66
CA ARG A 300 -1.94 7.61 -12.04
C ARG A 300 -1.75 7.32 -10.56
N CYS A 301 -2.71 7.72 -9.73
CA CYS A 301 -2.68 7.54 -8.28
C CYS A 301 -4.07 7.14 -7.78
N VAL A 302 -4.15 6.03 -7.04
CA VAL A 302 -5.42 5.54 -6.46
C VAL A 302 -6.11 6.57 -5.59
N ALA A 303 -5.37 7.43 -4.88
CA ALA A 303 -5.98 8.47 -4.06
C ALA A 303 -6.72 9.51 -4.91
N VAL A 304 -6.23 9.83 -6.11
CA VAL A 304 -6.93 10.72 -7.05
C VAL A 304 -8.22 10.05 -7.48
N ASP A 305 -8.13 8.83 -8.02
CA ASP A 305 -9.28 8.05 -8.48
C ASP A 305 -10.34 7.91 -7.38
N GLN A 306 -9.90 7.67 -6.14
CA GLN A 306 -10.77 7.51 -4.98
C GLN A 306 -11.49 8.77 -4.56
N TRP A 307 -10.75 9.83 -4.29
CA TRP A 307 -11.37 11.04 -3.78
C TRP A 307 -12.21 11.75 -4.85
N GLU A 308 -11.83 11.65 -6.14
CA GLU A 308 -12.67 12.16 -7.24
C GLU A 308 -13.96 11.35 -7.41
N ALA A 309 -13.89 10.01 -7.40
CA ALA A 309 -15.08 9.15 -7.48
C ALA A 309 -16.04 9.35 -6.29
N MET A 310 -15.51 9.75 -5.13
CA MET A 310 -16.30 10.09 -3.94
C MET A 310 -16.79 11.55 -3.92
N GLY A 311 -16.47 12.35 -4.95
CA GLY A 311 -16.85 13.77 -5.01
C GLY A 311 -16.16 14.64 -3.96
N ARG A 312 -14.94 14.28 -3.53
CA ARG A 312 -14.14 14.96 -2.50
C ARG A 312 -12.79 15.49 -3.01
N PRO A 313 -12.77 16.39 -4.00
CA PRO A 313 -11.54 17.02 -4.48
C PRO A 313 -10.83 17.86 -3.38
N ASP A 314 -11.55 18.27 -2.35
CA ASP A 314 -11.02 18.96 -1.17
C ASP A 314 -10.13 18.05 -0.29
N ILE A 315 -10.52 16.79 -0.08
CA ILE A 315 -9.67 15.79 0.59
C ILE A 315 -8.49 15.43 -0.29
N LEU A 316 -8.71 15.32 -1.60
CA LEU A 316 -7.64 15.09 -2.56
C LEU A 316 -6.58 16.19 -2.48
N GLU A 317 -7.01 17.46 -2.56
CA GLU A 317 -6.13 18.62 -2.45
C GLU A 317 -5.30 18.54 -1.18
N LYS A 318 -5.94 18.28 -0.02
CA LYS A 318 -5.24 18.09 1.25
C LYS A 318 -4.19 16.98 1.14
N ASN A 319 -4.57 15.78 0.72
CA ASN A 319 -3.66 14.63 0.68
C ASN A 319 -2.45 14.89 -0.23
N CYS A 320 -2.69 15.40 -1.44
CA CYS A 320 -1.68 15.72 -2.44
C CYS A 320 -0.79 16.90 -2.05
N HIS A 321 -1.32 17.87 -1.28
CA HIS A 321 -0.54 19.02 -0.81
C HIS A 321 0.06 18.86 0.58
N SER A 322 -0.31 17.86 1.38
CA SER A 322 0.25 17.68 2.73
C SER A 322 1.08 16.42 2.86
N THR A 323 0.52 15.26 2.55
CA THR A 323 1.06 13.98 3.01
C THR A 323 2.10 13.45 2.03
N CYS A 324 1.80 13.43 0.74
CA CYS A 324 2.69 12.87 -0.29
C CYS A 324 4.02 13.66 -0.44
N PRO A 325 4.04 15.01 -0.53
CA PRO A 325 5.31 15.74 -0.62
C PRO A 325 6.15 15.58 0.65
N LYS A 326 5.49 15.62 1.82
CA LYS A 326 6.15 15.46 3.11
C LYS A 326 6.76 14.07 3.26
N SER A 327 6.07 13.01 2.86
CA SER A 327 6.60 11.65 2.93
C SER A 327 7.83 11.49 2.04
N MET A 328 7.82 12.05 0.82
CA MET A 328 9.00 12.06 -0.06
C MET A 328 10.18 12.79 0.57
N ILE A 329 9.97 14.02 1.07
CA ILE A 329 11.03 14.82 1.72
C ILE A 329 11.63 14.10 2.94
N VAL A 330 10.78 13.54 3.81
CA VAL A 330 11.23 12.82 5.02
C VAL A 330 12.01 11.58 4.63
N THR A 331 11.51 10.82 3.64
CA THR A 331 12.14 9.58 3.22
C THR A 331 13.49 9.84 2.56
N THR A 332 13.58 10.82 1.67
CA THR A 332 14.85 11.23 1.06
C THR A 332 15.88 11.67 2.10
N LYS A 333 15.47 12.45 3.12
CA LYS A 333 16.37 12.86 4.21
C LYS A 333 16.84 11.69 5.08
N PHE A 334 16.01 10.67 5.24
CA PHE A 334 16.37 9.45 5.96
C PHE A 334 17.47 8.67 5.23
N TYR A 335 17.42 8.64 3.90
CA TYR A 335 18.47 8.06 3.06
C TYR A 335 19.76 8.88 3.08
N ASN A 336 19.67 10.19 2.82
CA ASN A 336 20.81 11.09 2.87
C ASN A 336 20.32 12.51 3.17
N PRO A 337 20.78 13.14 4.27
CA PRO A 337 20.32 14.47 4.66
C PRO A 337 20.71 15.58 3.66
N ASN A 338 21.62 15.30 2.72
CA ASN A 338 22.03 16.24 1.68
C ASN A 338 21.25 16.07 0.36
N MET A 339 20.46 15.01 0.19
CA MET A 339 19.57 14.89 -0.96
C MET A 339 18.39 15.87 -0.81
N LEU A 340 18.01 16.48 -1.92
CA LEU A 340 16.92 17.46 -2.00
C LEU A 340 15.75 16.88 -2.79
N VAL A 341 14.54 17.33 -2.46
CA VAL A 341 13.32 16.97 -3.17
C VAL A 341 12.65 18.26 -3.61
N ASP A 342 12.47 18.39 -4.92
CA ASP A 342 11.70 19.47 -5.53
C ASP A 342 10.37 18.91 -6.05
N ILE A 343 9.27 19.58 -5.70
CA ILE A 343 7.94 19.16 -6.15
C ILE A 343 7.65 19.83 -7.48
N LEU A 344 7.69 19.08 -8.57
CA LEU A 344 7.53 19.61 -9.92
C LEU A 344 6.05 19.83 -10.28
N ALA A 345 5.19 18.88 -9.93
CA ALA A 345 3.75 18.96 -10.19
C ALA A 345 2.98 18.33 -9.02
N ILE A 346 1.78 18.85 -8.78
CA ILE A 346 0.78 18.30 -7.86
C ILE A 346 -0.56 18.36 -8.62
N PRO A 347 -1.38 17.30 -8.58
CA PRO A 347 -2.76 17.35 -9.08
C PRO A 347 -3.53 18.55 -8.48
N PRO A 348 -4.49 19.12 -9.21
CA PRO A 348 -5.29 20.26 -8.74
C PRO A 348 -6.10 19.95 -7.47
#